data_AF-A0A7Y2ZJW2-F1
#
_entry.id   AF-A0A7Y2ZJW2-F1
#
_cell.length_a   1.000
_cell.length_b   1.000
_cell.length_c   1.000
_cell.angle_alpha   90.00
_cell.angle_beta   90.00
_cell.angle_gamma   90.00
#
_symmetry.space_group_name_H-M   'P 1'
#
loop_
_entity.id
_entity.type
_entity.pdbx_description
1 polymer ?
#
loop_
_entity_poly.entity_id
_entity_poly.type
_entity_poly.pdbx_seq_one_letter_code
_entity_poly.pdbx_strand_id
1 'polypeptide(L)'
;PSTLGRSPDRKIGGTLHWVAATGAVPAEFRLYDRLFSVPDPNDVPEDGDFTDHLNPDSLTTLNGWVEPSLVEGVPGVPVLTAPAPESRVQFERLGYFARDADSTRRKPVFNRIVPLRDTWKKRAAEGGAPKGHTAAEGRPRSDEDRAPAPVPVYQTDQDRIAGERTAAREVDPELGRRFVAYQDARGLSTKQADLLTADRAVSDFFEAAAAAAESDSDAAAWIVNDLQGLLPGGGVAGLPVDGSTVGRLVRLVLDGGVSRRAAKDVLAELVRDGGDPEAIIERDGLAPLDDEAALRAAVQAVLAEWPDKVVAYRAGRTNLIGLFMGQVMKATEGRADPQAVRTLLVELLRGEAS
;
A
#
# COMPACT_ATOMS: atom_id res chain seq x y z
N PRO A 1 32.30 16.61 -26.93
CA PRO A 1 31.84 16.88 -28.31
C PRO A 1 30.86 18.08 -28.34
N SER A 2 31.12 19.08 -29.19
CA SER A 2 30.37 20.35 -29.30
C SER A 2 28.96 20.22 -29.93
N THR A 3 28.43 19.01 -30.02
CA THR A 3 27.18 18.67 -30.75
C THR A 3 26.07 18.13 -29.84
N LEU A 4 26.23 18.12 -28.52
CA LEU A 4 25.15 17.74 -27.60
C LEU A 4 23.99 18.76 -27.73
N GLY A 5 22.92 18.36 -28.41
CA GLY A 5 21.66 19.10 -28.50
C GLY A 5 21.58 20.24 -29.53
N ARG A 6 22.58 20.46 -30.38
CA ARG A 6 22.49 21.43 -31.50
C ARG A 6 22.14 20.73 -32.81
N SER A 7 21.06 21.19 -33.45
CA SER A 7 20.75 20.83 -34.83
C SER A 7 21.87 21.35 -35.75
N PRO A 8 22.54 20.49 -36.53
CA PRO A 8 23.58 20.93 -37.44
C PRO A 8 22.96 21.66 -38.64
N ASP A 9 23.68 22.65 -39.20
CA ASP A 9 23.26 23.46 -40.36
C ASP A 9 23.23 22.67 -41.71
N ARG A 10 23.18 21.34 -41.65
CA ARG A 10 23.16 20.45 -42.83
C ARG A 10 22.00 19.47 -42.74
N LYS A 11 21.44 19.12 -43.89
CA LYS A 11 20.36 18.12 -44.01
C LYS A 11 20.90 16.73 -43.63
N ILE A 12 20.45 16.18 -42.51
CA ILE A 12 20.86 14.86 -42.02
C ILE A 12 20.02 13.79 -42.74
N GLY A 13 20.68 12.84 -43.42
CA GLY A 13 20.00 11.71 -44.11
C GLY A 13 19.48 10.62 -43.17
N GLY A 14 20.00 10.57 -41.94
CA GLY A 14 19.56 9.68 -40.86
C GLY A 14 20.52 9.75 -39.68
N THR A 15 19.99 9.54 -38.46
CA THR A 15 20.79 9.43 -37.24
C THR A 15 20.96 7.96 -36.89
N LEU A 16 22.21 7.51 -36.77
CA LEU A 16 22.58 6.18 -36.28
C LEU A 16 22.88 6.27 -34.79
N HIS A 17 22.27 5.39 -34.01
CA HIS A 17 22.60 5.18 -32.60
C HIS A 17 23.32 3.84 -32.48
N TRP A 18 24.44 3.84 -31.76
CA TRP A 18 25.23 2.63 -31.53
C TRP A 18 25.53 2.51 -30.03
N VAL A 19 25.60 1.27 -29.55
CA VAL A 19 26.13 0.95 -28.22
C VAL A 19 27.44 0.20 -28.44
N ALA A 20 28.49 0.56 -27.70
CA ALA A 20 29.79 -0.09 -27.82
C ALA A 20 29.71 -1.54 -27.36
N ALA A 21 29.95 -2.50 -28.26
CA ALA A 21 29.81 -3.94 -27.96
C ALA A 21 30.65 -4.42 -26.76
N THR A 22 31.80 -3.79 -26.51
CA THR A 22 32.71 -4.14 -25.40
C THR A 22 32.32 -3.52 -24.06
N GLY A 23 31.48 -2.48 -24.06
CA GLY A 23 31.06 -1.75 -22.85
C GLY A 23 29.55 -1.81 -22.59
N ALA A 24 28.79 -2.48 -23.45
CA ALA A 24 27.35 -2.59 -23.33
C ALA A 24 26.98 -3.48 -22.14
N VAL A 25 25.92 -3.09 -21.42
CA VAL A 25 25.43 -3.87 -20.28
C VAL A 25 24.19 -4.66 -20.72
N PRO A 26 24.11 -5.99 -20.47
CA PRO A 26 22.91 -6.75 -20.76
C PRO A 26 21.74 -6.26 -19.90
N ALA A 27 20.56 -6.09 -20.50
CA ALA A 27 19.37 -5.59 -19.83
C ALA A 27 18.11 -6.32 -20.27
N GLU A 28 17.13 -6.35 -19.38
CA GLU A 28 15.79 -6.89 -19.60
C GLU A 28 14.82 -5.74 -19.91
N PHE A 29 13.94 -5.95 -20.88
CA PHE A 29 12.92 -4.99 -21.29
C PHE A 29 11.54 -5.65 -21.20
N ARG A 30 10.66 -5.07 -20.40
CA ARG A 30 9.29 -5.56 -20.21
C ARG A 30 8.32 -4.71 -21.02
N LEU A 31 7.68 -5.35 -21.98
CA LEU A 31 6.68 -4.72 -22.84
C LEU A 31 5.31 -5.15 -22.37
N TYR A 32 4.61 -4.25 -21.69
CA TYR A 32 3.25 -4.49 -21.26
C TYR A 32 2.27 -4.24 -22.40
N ASP A 33 1.25 -5.08 -22.46
CA ASP A 33 0.03 -4.91 -23.24
C ASP A 33 -1.19 -5.12 -22.33
N ARG A 34 -2.41 -5.05 -22.88
CA ARG A 34 -3.64 -5.25 -22.10
C ARG A 34 -3.64 -6.62 -21.42
N LEU A 35 -4.02 -6.66 -20.14
CA LEU A 35 -4.10 -7.88 -19.34
C LEU A 35 -5.16 -8.86 -19.89
N PHE A 36 -6.28 -8.35 -20.36
CA PHE A 36 -7.35 -9.14 -20.95
C PHE A 36 -7.40 -8.93 -22.46
N SER A 37 -7.70 -10.02 -23.17
CA SER A 37 -7.87 -10.06 -24.62
C SER A 37 -9.23 -9.48 -25.07
N VAL A 38 -10.19 -9.34 -24.15
CA VAL A 38 -11.54 -8.81 -24.38
C VAL A 38 -11.82 -7.56 -23.53
N PRO A 39 -12.78 -6.70 -23.94
CA PRO A 39 -13.15 -5.50 -23.18
C PRO A 39 -13.84 -5.78 -21.83
N ASP A 40 -14.68 -6.82 -21.77
CA ASP A 40 -15.37 -7.23 -20.54
C ASP A 40 -14.98 -8.68 -20.19
N PRO A 41 -14.04 -8.89 -19.26
CA PRO A 41 -13.56 -10.21 -18.91
C PRO A 41 -14.55 -11.01 -18.05
N ASN A 42 -15.63 -10.40 -17.55
CA ASN A 42 -16.66 -11.11 -16.78
C ASN A 42 -17.78 -11.68 -17.66
N ASP A 43 -17.77 -11.39 -18.97
CA ASP A 43 -18.73 -11.92 -19.94
C ASP A 43 -18.32 -13.35 -20.37
N VAL A 44 -18.42 -14.28 -19.43
CA VAL A 44 -18.08 -15.69 -19.59
C VAL A 44 -19.35 -16.57 -19.51
N PRO A 45 -19.41 -17.73 -20.19
CA PRO A 45 -20.50 -18.70 -20.03
C PRO A 45 -20.64 -19.19 -18.57
N GLU A 46 -21.77 -19.82 -18.21
CA GLU A 46 -22.06 -20.25 -16.81
C GLU A 46 -20.96 -21.11 -16.14
N ASP A 47 -20.12 -21.80 -16.93
CA ASP A 47 -19.00 -22.62 -16.45
C ASP A 47 -17.60 -22.03 -16.77
N GLY A 48 -17.52 -20.80 -17.26
CA GLY A 48 -16.26 -20.12 -17.64
C GLY A 48 -15.69 -19.24 -16.52
N ASP A 49 -14.39 -18.95 -16.58
CA ASP A 49 -13.71 -18.05 -15.64
C ASP A 49 -13.12 -16.85 -16.39
N PHE A 50 -13.08 -15.68 -15.75
CA PHE A 50 -12.51 -14.46 -16.35
C PHE A 50 -11.03 -14.65 -16.73
N THR A 51 -10.35 -15.62 -16.11
CA THR A 51 -8.97 -15.98 -16.44
C THR A 51 -8.82 -16.54 -17.85
N ASP A 52 -9.90 -17.09 -18.44
CA ASP A 52 -9.91 -17.60 -19.81
C ASP A 52 -9.66 -16.48 -20.84
N HIS A 53 -9.90 -15.24 -20.44
CA HIS A 53 -9.66 -14.06 -21.24
C HIS A 53 -8.29 -13.41 -21.01
N LEU A 54 -7.42 -13.98 -20.16
CA LEU A 54 -6.07 -13.47 -19.96
C LEU A 54 -5.30 -13.46 -21.29
N ASN A 55 -4.74 -12.30 -21.62
CA ASN A 55 -3.92 -12.14 -22.80
C ASN A 55 -2.53 -12.72 -22.53
N PRO A 56 -2.10 -13.79 -23.22
CA PRO A 56 -0.77 -14.38 -23.03
C PRO A 56 0.35 -13.42 -23.46
N ASP A 57 0.04 -12.46 -24.34
CA ASP A 57 0.97 -11.43 -24.79
C ASP A 57 0.90 -10.14 -23.94
N SER A 58 0.17 -10.16 -22.81
CA SER A 58 0.05 -9.01 -21.88
C SER A 58 1.40 -8.57 -21.31
N LEU A 59 2.39 -9.47 -21.28
CA LEU A 59 3.77 -9.16 -20.98
C LEU A 59 4.70 -9.89 -21.94
N THR A 60 5.46 -9.13 -22.72
CA THR A 60 6.57 -9.66 -23.51
C THR A 60 7.90 -9.19 -22.92
N THR A 61 8.76 -10.14 -22.55
CA THR A 61 10.11 -9.85 -22.07
C THR A 61 11.12 -9.99 -23.20
N LEU A 62 11.90 -8.93 -23.42
CA LEU A 62 13.01 -8.92 -24.38
C LEU A 62 14.33 -8.76 -23.63
N ASN A 63 15.39 -9.37 -24.16
CA ASN A 63 16.75 -9.16 -23.69
C ASN A 63 17.52 -8.36 -24.73
N GLY A 64 18.29 -7.39 -24.26
CA GLY A 64 19.12 -6.55 -25.13
C GLY A 64 20.28 -5.94 -24.38
N TRP A 65 20.85 -4.88 -24.94
CA TRP A 65 22.00 -4.19 -24.36
C TRP A 65 21.75 -2.69 -24.23
N VAL A 66 22.24 -2.11 -23.15
CA VAL A 66 22.15 -0.68 -22.85
C VAL A 66 23.54 -0.07 -22.70
N GLU A 67 23.62 1.26 -22.85
CA GLU A 67 24.83 1.97 -22.49
C GLU A 67 25.12 1.88 -20.99
N PRO A 68 26.40 1.79 -20.59
CA PRO A 68 26.76 1.72 -19.17
C PRO A 68 26.38 2.97 -18.37
N SER A 69 26.11 4.11 -19.02
CA SER A 69 25.57 5.32 -18.38
C SER A 69 24.19 5.12 -17.74
N LEU A 70 23.44 4.11 -18.19
CA LEU A 70 22.13 3.77 -17.65
C LEU A 70 22.19 2.86 -16.41
N VAL A 71 23.40 2.50 -15.96
CA VAL A 71 23.65 1.54 -14.88
C VAL A 71 24.59 2.14 -13.84
N GLU A 72 24.22 2.06 -12.56
CA GLU A 72 25.05 2.58 -11.48
C GLU A 72 26.36 1.80 -11.30
N GLY A 73 27.44 2.52 -11.01
CA GLY A 73 28.67 1.92 -10.46
C GLY A 73 29.54 1.16 -11.46
N VAL A 74 29.47 1.45 -12.76
CA VAL A 74 30.41 0.91 -13.76
C VAL A 74 31.79 1.59 -13.61
N PRO A 75 32.88 0.85 -13.30
CA PRO A 75 34.21 1.44 -13.13
C PRO A 75 34.70 2.16 -14.39
N GLY A 76 35.19 3.40 -14.24
CA GLY A 76 35.76 4.19 -15.34
C GLY A 76 34.76 4.95 -16.21
N VAL A 77 33.45 4.86 -15.94
CA VAL A 77 32.41 5.67 -16.60
C VAL A 77 32.02 6.82 -15.67
N PRO A 78 32.20 8.10 -16.08
CA PRO A 78 31.72 9.24 -15.29
C PRO A 78 30.22 9.07 -15.02
N VAL A 79 29.81 9.20 -13.77
CA VAL A 79 28.40 9.16 -13.36
C VAL A 79 27.70 10.40 -13.94
N LEU A 80 27.33 10.34 -15.21
CA LEU A 80 26.17 11.07 -15.71
C LEU A 80 24.96 10.31 -15.18
N THR A 81 24.71 10.50 -13.88
CA THR A 81 23.52 10.10 -13.11
C THR A 81 22.76 8.94 -13.71
N ALA A 82 23.18 7.71 -13.39
CA ALA A 82 22.30 6.58 -13.59
C ALA A 82 20.94 6.94 -12.98
N PRO A 83 19.85 6.85 -13.75
CA PRO A 83 18.57 7.37 -13.32
C PRO A 83 18.15 6.65 -12.03
N ALA A 84 17.70 7.41 -11.02
CA ALA A 84 17.12 6.83 -9.80
C ALA A 84 16.01 5.82 -10.17
N PRO A 85 15.67 4.84 -9.32
CA PRO A 85 14.49 4.00 -9.53
C PRO A 85 13.29 4.84 -9.97
N GLU A 86 12.47 4.32 -10.89
CA GLU A 86 11.33 5.01 -11.52
C GLU A 86 11.66 6.17 -12.47
N SER A 87 12.93 6.52 -12.63
CA SER A 87 13.32 7.53 -13.61
C SER A 87 12.99 7.07 -15.02
N ARG A 88 12.55 8.03 -15.84
CA ARG A 88 12.07 7.79 -17.20
C ARG A 88 13.20 8.00 -18.20
N VAL A 89 13.42 7.01 -19.05
CA VAL A 89 14.37 7.05 -20.15
C VAL A 89 13.62 6.87 -21.46
N GLN A 90 14.06 7.54 -22.52
CA GLN A 90 13.53 7.31 -23.85
C GLN A 90 14.51 6.42 -24.62
N PHE A 91 14.04 5.25 -25.04
CA PHE A 91 14.74 4.50 -26.07
C PHE A 91 14.22 4.99 -27.41
N GLU A 92 15.10 5.68 -28.15
CA GLU A 92 14.73 6.30 -29.41
C GLU A 92 14.05 5.33 -30.36
N ARG A 93 12.97 5.78 -31.01
CA ARG A 93 12.13 5.01 -31.95
C ARG A 93 11.34 3.85 -31.33
N LEU A 94 11.59 3.49 -30.08
CA LEU A 94 10.87 2.42 -29.39
C LEU A 94 9.78 2.94 -28.46
N GLY A 95 10.14 3.86 -27.55
CA GLY A 95 9.23 4.24 -26.48
C GLY A 95 9.90 4.95 -25.33
N TYR A 96 9.08 5.40 -24.40
CA TYR A 96 9.50 5.79 -23.06
C TYR A 96 9.42 4.58 -22.15
N PHE A 97 10.43 4.42 -21.32
CA PHE A 97 10.59 3.34 -20.37
C PHE A 97 10.88 3.92 -18.99
N ALA A 98 10.42 3.24 -17.95
CA ALA A 98 10.83 3.51 -16.58
C ALA A 98 11.82 2.42 -16.16
N ARG A 99 12.88 2.80 -15.43
CA ARG A 99 13.72 1.83 -14.74
C ARG A 99 12.87 1.16 -13.65
N ASP A 100 12.79 -0.16 -13.71
CA ASP A 100 12.03 -0.97 -12.74
C ASP A 100 12.68 -0.86 -11.35
N ALA A 101 11.87 -0.96 -10.29
CA ALA A 101 12.36 -0.95 -8.91
C ALA A 101 13.32 -2.12 -8.64
N ASP A 102 13.11 -3.26 -9.31
CA ASP A 102 13.95 -4.47 -9.20
C ASP A 102 15.26 -4.37 -10.01
N SER A 103 15.49 -3.25 -10.70
CA SER A 103 16.64 -3.05 -11.57
C SER A 103 17.95 -2.94 -10.78
N THR A 104 18.76 -3.99 -10.80
CA THR A 104 20.09 -4.01 -10.16
C THR A 104 21.21 -3.58 -11.12
N ARG A 105 22.41 -3.35 -10.57
CA ARG A 105 23.63 -3.08 -11.37
C ARG A 105 24.00 -4.22 -12.33
N ARG A 106 23.69 -5.47 -11.96
CA ARG A 106 24.03 -6.67 -12.74
C ARG A 106 22.89 -7.12 -13.66
N LYS A 107 21.66 -6.69 -13.37
CA LYS A 107 20.46 -6.97 -14.15
C LYS A 107 19.60 -5.70 -14.23
N PRO A 108 19.95 -4.76 -15.10
CA PRO A 108 19.09 -3.61 -15.38
C PRO A 108 17.77 -4.06 -16.01
N VAL A 109 16.66 -3.48 -15.55
CA VAL A 109 15.31 -3.82 -16.02
C VAL A 109 14.56 -2.54 -16.37
N PHE A 110 13.96 -2.52 -17.56
CA PHE A 110 13.22 -1.36 -18.08
C PHE A 110 11.80 -1.73 -18.51
N ASN A 111 10.83 -1.03 -17.94
CA ASN A 111 9.40 -1.21 -18.21
C ASN A 111 8.93 -0.19 -19.23
N ARG A 112 8.35 -0.63 -20.36
CA ARG A 112 7.79 0.31 -21.34
C ARG A 112 6.53 0.96 -20.77
N ILE A 113 6.56 2.27 -20.60
CA ILE A 113 5.44 3.06 -20.11
C ILE A 113 4.59 3.62 -21.26
N VAL A 114 5.23 4.14 -22.32
CA VAL A 114 4.53 4.76 -23.47
C VAL A 114 5.24 4.37 -24.77
N PRO A 115 4.59 3.64 -25.70
CA PRO A 115 5.16 3.39 -27.02
C PRO A 115 5.12 4.67 -27.87
N LEU A 116 6.12 4.90 -28.73
CA LEU A 116 6.12 6.06 -29.64
C LEU A 116 5.11 5.96 -30.78
N ARG A 117 4.65 4.74 -31.09
CA ARG A 117 3.66 4.47 -32.13
C ARG A 117 2.49 3.71 -31.53
N ASP A 118 1.30 4.29 -31.64
CA ASP A 118 0.05 3.63 -31.26
C ASP A 118 -0.30 2.58 -32.33
N THR A 119 -0.05 1.31 -32.02
CA THR A 119 -0.38 0.19 -32.90
C THR A 119 -1.85 -0.25 -32.79
N TRP A 120 -2.61 0.27 -31.82
CA TRP A 120 -3.98 -0.18 -31.55
C TRP A 120 -4.99 0.34 -32.58
N LYS A 121 -4.87 1.60 -33.01
CA LYS A 121 -5.75 2.16 -34.07
C LYS A 121 -5.62 1.43 -35.40
N LYS A 122 -4.44 0.85 -35.68
CA LYS A 122 -4.22 0.00 -36.86
C LYS A 122 -4.75 -1.42 -36.67
N ARG A 123 -4.55 -2.00 -35.48
CA ARG A 123 -5.00 -3.36 -35.13
C ARG A 123 -6.53 -3.50 -35.06
N ALA A 124 -7.24 -2.50 -34.55
CA ALA A 124 -8.71 -2.48 -34.50
C ALA A 124 -9.35 -2.37 -35.90
N ALA A 125 -8.65 -1.78 -36.87
CA ALA A 125 -9.12 -1.66 -38.25
C ALA A 125 -8.94 -2.95 -39.08
N GLU A 126 -8.06 -3.86 -38.65
CA GLU A 126 -7.72 -5.09 -39.38
C GLU A 126 -8.44 -6.36 -38.85
N GLY A 127 -9.30 -6.23 -37.82
CA GLY A 127 -10.26 -7.27 -37.40
C GLY A 127 -9.67 -8.65 -37.06
N GLY A 128 -8.38 -8.74 -36.73
CA GLY A 128 -7.68 -10.00 -36.53
C GLY A 128 -7.21 -10.20 -35.09
N ALA A 129 -7.55 -11.37 -34.53
CA ALA A 129 -6.90 -11.95 -33.35
C ALA A 129 -5.35 -11.96 -33.52
N PRO A 130 -4.57 -11.89 -32.42
CA PRO A 130 -3.13 -11.68 -32.47
C PRO A 130 -2.43 -12.75 -33.32
N LYS A 131 -1.80 -12.32 -34.41
CA LYS A 131 -0.74 -13.11 -35.04
C LYS A 131 0.53 -12.85 -34.23
N GLY A 132 0.89 -13.83 -33.40
CA GLY A 132 2.16 -13.85 -32.69
C GLY A 132 3.32 -13.55 -33.64
N HIS A 133 4.33 -12.87 -33.13
CA HIS A 133 5.57 -12.64 -33.86
C HIS A 133 6.13 -14.00 -34.29
N THR A 134 6.27 -14.19 -35.61
CA THR A 134 6.92 -15.37 -36.18
C THR A 134 8.36 -15.40 -35.69
N ALA A 135 8.63 -16.24 -34.70
CA ALA A 135 9.95 -16.78 -34.47
C ALA A 135 10.37 -17.51 -35.75
N ALA A 136 11.64 -17.35 -36.14
CA ALA A 136 12.23 -18.04 -37.28
C ALA A 136 11.91 -19.55 -37.23
N GLU A 137 11.64 -20.12 -38.40
CA GLU A 137 11.24 -21.50 -38.62
C GLU A 137 12.12 -22.51 -37.87
N GLY A 138 11.59 -23.03 -36.78
CA GLY A 138 12.03 -24.24 -36.10
C GLY A 138 10.81 -25.10 -35.80
N ARG A 139 10.88 -26.39 -36.15
CA ARG A 139 9.80 -27.39 -35.99
C ARG A 139 9.02 -27.21 -34.66
N PRO A 140 7.68 -27.30 -34.66
CA PRO A 140 6.91 -27.27 -33.42
C PRO A 140 7.26 -28.51 -32.57
N ARG A 141 7.65 -28.28 -31.31
CA ARG A 141 7.81 -29.34 -30.30
C ARG A 141 6.43 -29.79 -29.83
N SER A 142 6.23 -31.10 -29.66
CA SER A 142 4.99 -31.71 -29.17
C SER A 142 4.69 -31.34 -27.72
N ASP A 143 3.42 -31.37 -27.33
CA ASP A 143 2.94 -30.95 -26.00
C ASP A 143 3.59 -31.71 -24.82
N GLU A 144 4.14 -32.91 -25.03
CA GLU A 144 4.90 -33.66 -24.02
C GLU A 144 6.24 -33.01 -23.62
N ASP A 145 6.80 -32.12 -24.45
CA ASP A 145 8.04 -31.37 -24.14
C ASP A 145 7.78 -30.02 -23.46
N ARG A 146 6.51 -29.63 -23.28
CA ARG A 146 6.13 -28.36 -22.66
C ARG A 146 6.00 -28.53 -21.15
N ALA A 147 7.12 -28.86 -20.50
CA ALA A 147 7.23 -28.60 -19.06
C ALA A 147 6.90 -27.11 -18.84
N PRO A 148 6.01 -26.75 -17.90
CA PRO A 148 5.74 -25.36 -17.61
C PRO A 148 7.09 -24.71 -17.30
N ALA A 149 7.43 -23.67 -18.08
CA ALA A 149 8.62 -22.89 -17.81
C ALA A 149 8.54 -22.46 -16.33
N PRO A 150 9.62 -22.64 -15.54
CA PRO A 150 9.59 -22.29 -14.13
C PRO A 150 9.12 -20.84 -14.03
N VAL A 151 7.96 -20.65 -13.41
CA VAL A 151 7.42 -19.32 -13.13
C VAL A 151 8.48 -18.62 -12.30
N PRO A 152 9.11 -17.53 -12.79
CA PRO A 152 10.08 -16.82 -11.98
C PRO A 152 9.35 -16.33 -10.73
N VAL A 153 9.82 -16.75 -9.56
CA VAL A 153 9.30 -16.26 -8.29
C VAL A 153 9.72 -14.80 -8.19
N TYR A 154 8.77 -13.89 -8.37
CA TYR A 154 8.97 -12.46 -8.25
C TYR A 154 9.13 -12.11 -6.76
N GLN A 155 10.25 -11.49 -6.39
CA GLN A 155 10.39 -10.87 -5.08
C GLN A 155 9.73 -9.50 -5.15
N THR A 156 8.67 -9.30 -4.38
CA THR A 156 8.01 -8.01 -4.22
C THR A 156 8.89 -7.05 -3.40
N ASP A 157 8.61 -5.75 -3.43
CA ASP A 157 9.23 -4.79 -2.49
C ASP A 157 9.08 -5.23 -1.02
N GLN A 158 7.99 -5.93 -0.70
CA GLN A 158 7.79 -6.50 0.63
C GLN A 158 8.77 -7.64 0.93
N ASP A 159 9.11 -8.46 -0.06
CA ASP A 159 10.09 -9.55 0.08
C ASP A 159 11.51 -9.01 0.26
N ARG A 160 11.86 -7.90 -0.40
CA ARG A 160 13.14 -7.20 -0.17
C ARG A 160 13.21 -6.59 1.24
N ILE A 161 12.18 -5.86 1.65
CA ILE A 161 12.11 -5.22 2.98
C ILE A 161 12.07 -6.30 4.08
N ALA A 162 11.40 -7.43 3.86
CA ALA A 162 11.45 -8.58 4.75
C ALA A 162 12.84 -9.24 4.79
N GLY A 163 13.53 -9.33 3.65
CA GLY A 163 14.91 -9.80 3.57
C GLY A 163 15.90 -8.90 4.33
N GLU A 164 15.75 -7.58 4.23
CA GLU A 164 16.56 -6.61 4.98
C GLU A 164 16.36 -6.73 6.50
N ARG A 165 15.12 -6.93 6.95
CA ARG A 165 14.81 -7.15 8.37
C ARG A 165 15.31 -8.51 8.87
N THR A 166 15.27 -9.53 8.03
CA THR A 166 15.88 -10.83 8.33
C THR A 166 17.40 -10.69 8.50
N ALA A 167 18.07 -9.97 7.59
CA ALA A 167 19.50 -9.68 7.71
C ALA A 167 19.83 -8.85 8.96
N ALA A 168 18.97 -7.89 9.35
CA ALA A 168 19.15 -7.12 10.58
C ALA A 168 19.14 -8.02 11.84
N ARG A 169 18.31 -9.07 11.88
CA ARG A 169 18.28 -10.05 12.98
C ARG A 169 19.49 -10.98 13.00
N GLU A 170 20.10 -11.24 11.85
CA GLU A 170 21.35 -12.00 11.78
C GLU A 170 22.53 -11.19 12.34
N VAL A 171 22.48 -9.86 12.19
CA VAL A 171 23.50 -8.92 12.71
C VAL A 171 23.29 -8.61 14.19
N ASP A 172 22.04 -8.48 14.67
CA ASP A 172 21.70 -8.31 16.09
C ASP A 172 20.97 -9.55 16.63
N PRO A 173 21.69 -10.46 17.33
CA PRO A 173 21.09 -11.68 17.88
C PRO A 173 19.92 -11.44 18.83
N GLU A 174 19.83 -10.26 19.46
CA GLU A 174 18.73 -9.93 20.36
C GLU A 174 17.43 -9.67 19.58
N LEU A 175 17.49 -9.07 18.39
CA LEU A 175 16.34 -8.96 17.50
C LEU A 175 15.86 -10.32 17.03
N GLY A 176 16.78 -11.24 16.74
CA GLY A 176 16.45 -12.64 16.43
C GLY A 176 15.75 -13.35 17.58
N ARG A 177 16.24 -13.18 18.82
CA ARG A 177 15.59 -13.75 20.03
C ARG A 177 14.20 -13.18 20.24
N ARG A 178 14.05 -11.86 20.13
CA ARG A 178 12.74 -11.21 20.27
C ARG A 178 11.78 -11.63 19.19
N PHE A 179 12.22 -11.82 17.95
CA PHE A 179 11.37 -12.29 16.86
C PHE A 179 10.75 -13.66 17.16
N VAL A 180 11.54 -14.59 17.72
CA VAL A 180 11.04 -15.90 18.16
C VAL A 180 10.13 -15.74 19.38
N ALA A 181 10.57 -15.00 20.40
CA ALA A 181 9.79 -14.80 21.63
C ALA A 181 8.42 -14.13 21.38
N TYR A 182 8.36 -13.19 20.43
CA TYR A 182 7.13 -12.49 20.05
C TYR A 182 6.09 -13.44 19.49
N GLN A 183 6.51 -14.47 18.77
CA GLN A 183 5.60 -15.49 18.24
C GLN A 183 5.25 -16.53 19.31
N ASP A 184 6.28 -17.15 19.90
CA ASP A 184 6.09 -18.34 20.73
C ASP A 184 5.52 -18.02 22.11
N ALA A 185 6.05 -17.00 22.77
CA ALA A 185 5.67 -16.65 24.14
C ALA A 185 4.58 -15.58 24.20
N ARG A 186 4.52 -14.69 23.21
CA ARG A 186 3.58 -13.55 23.18
C ARG A 186 2.46 -13.66 22.16
N GLY A 187 2.44 -14.73 21.36
CA GLY A 187 1.34 -15.04 20.44
C GLY A 187 1.15 -14.04 19.30
N LEU A 188 2.16 -13.22 18.98
CA LEU A 188 2.10 -12.28 17.87
C LEU A 188 2.21 -13.00 16.53
N SER A 189 1.52 -12.50 15.51
CA SER A 189 1.67 -13.02 14.16
C SER A 189 3.10 -12.83 13.65
N THR A 190 3.56 -13.71 12.76
CA THR A 190 4.88 -13.59 12.12
C THR A 190 5.08 -12.22 11.48
N LYS A 191 4.03 -11.64 10.89
CA LYS A 191 4.09 -10.28 10.31
C LYS A 191 4.31 -9.20 11.37
N GLN A 192 3.61 -9.27 12.51
CA GLN A 192 3.82 -8.33 13.61
C GLN A 192 5.21 -8.50 14.20
N ALA A 193 5.64 -9.73 14.50
CA ALA A 193 6.97 -10.00 15.00
C ALA A 193 8.05 -9.47 14.03
N ASP A 194 7.83 -9.66 12.72
CA ASP A 194 8.75 -9.19 11.67
C ASP A 194 8.83 -7.65 11.60
N LEU A 195 7.72 -6.93 11.78
CA LEU A 195 7.72 -5.47 11.77
C LEU A 195 8.27 -4.87 13.07
N LEU A 196 7.96 -5.49 14.22
CA LEU A 196 8.37 -5.01 15.54
C LEU A 196 9.85 -5.29 15.84
N THR A 197 10.47 -6.20 15.10
CA THR A 197 11.91 -6.51 15.21
C THR A 197 12.69 -6.02 13.99
N ALA A 198 12.16 -4.99 13.29
CA ALA A 198 12.86 -4.37 12.17
C ALA A 198 14.18 -3.71 12.60
N ASP A 199 14.18 -3.07 13.77
CA ASP A 199 15.36 -2.54 14.43
C ASP A 199 15.17 -2.51 15.96
N ARG A 200 16.24 -2.15 16.67
CA ARG A 200 16.27 -2.13 18.13
C ARG A 200 15.34 -1.09 18.74
N ALA A 201 15.24 0.09 18.13
CA ALA A 201 14.43 1.18 18.64
C ALA A 201 12.94 0.83 18.57
N VAL A 202 12.48 0.26 17.45
CA VAL A 202 11.10 -0.23 17.30
C VAL A 202 10.78 -1.32 18.31
N SER A 203 11.72 -2.26 18.49
CA SER A 203 11.52 -3.37 19.42
C SER A 203 11.47 -2.91 20.88
N ASP A 204 12.37 -2.01 21.30
CA ASP A 204 12.36 -1.44 22.66
C ASP A 204 11.10 -0.57 22.90
N PHE A 205 10.66 0.17 21.87
CA PHE A 205 9.41 0.93 21.93
C PHE A 205 8.20 0.01 22.14
N PHE A 206 8.14 -1.12 21.43
CA PHE A 206 7.09 -2.11 21.62
C PHE A 206 7.11 -2.75 23.00
N GLU A 207 8.27 -3.12 23.54
CA GLU A 207 8.36 -3.66 24.91
C GLU A 207 7.74 -2.71 25.94
N ALA A 208 8.08 -1.42 25.86
CA ALA A 208 7.54 -0.42 26.76
C ALA A 208 6.03 -0.21 26.57
N ALA A 209 5.55 -0.23 25.32
CA ALA A 209 4.13 -0.09 25.01
C ALA A 209 3.31 -1.29 25.50
N ALA A 210 3.79 -2.52 25.24
CA ALA A 210 3.12 -3.73 25.66
C ALA A 210 3.03 -3.85 27.18
N ALA A 211 4.11 -3.48 27.89
CA ALA A 211 4.11 -3.46 29.35
C ALA A 211 3.10 -2.46 29.92
N ALA A 212 3.00 -1.25 29.36
CA ALA A 212 2.04 -0.23 29.82
C ALA A 212 0.60 -0.52 29.39
N ALA A 213 0.39 -1.17 28.24
CA ALA A 213 -0.93 -1.58 27.75
C ALA A 213 -1.49 -2.79 28.50
N GLU A 214 -0.61 -3.59 29.13
CA GLU A 214 -0.90 -4.93 29.64
C GLU A 214 -1.50 -5.86 28.56
N SER A 215 -1.18 -5.60 27.29
CA SER A 215 -1.63 -6.39 26.14
C SER A 215 -0.61 -6.32 25.01
N ASP A 216 0.08 -7.45 24.78
CA ASP A 216 1.05 -7.59 23.68
C ASP A 216 0.36 -7.42 22.31
N SER A 217 -0.81 -8.04 22.13
CA SER A 217 -1.52 -8.02 20.84
C SER A 217 -2.04 -6.64 20.47
N ASP A 218 -2.61 -5.91 21.44
CA ASP A 218 -3.13 -4.57 21.18
C ASP A 218 -2.00 -3.57 20.95
N ALA A 219 -0.95 -3.58 21.78
CA ALA A 219 0.21 -2.73 21.58
C ALA A 219 0.86 -2.98 20.20
N ALA A 220 1.01 -4.25 19.80
CA ALA A 220 1.52 -4.61 18.48
C ALA A 220 0.62 -4.08 17.35
N ALA A 221 -0.70 -4.23 17.48
CA ALA A 221 -1.64 -3.76 16.47
C ALA A 221 -1.62 -2.23 16.33
N TRP A 222 -1.55 -1.50 17.43
CA TRP A 222 -1.45 -0.03 17.43
C TRP A 222 -0.15 0.46 16.80
N ILE A 223 0.98 -0.15 17.13
CA ILE A 223 2.27 0.23 16.57
C ILE A 223 2.30 -0.08 15.06
N VAL A 224 1.88 -1.27 14.66
CA VAL A 224 1.96 -1.71 13.26
C VAL A 224 0.95 -1.00 12.36
N ASN A 225 -0.27 -0.76 12.84
CA ASN A 225 -1.34 -0.27 11.96
C ASN A 225 -1.61 1.23 12.08
N ASP A 226 -1.42 1.84 13.27
CA ASP A 226 -1.81 3.23 13.51
C ASP A 226 -0.61 4.16 13.65
N LEU A 227 0.46 3.73 14.33
CA LEU A 227 1.65 4.55 14.51
C LEU A 227 2.46 4.67 13.22
N GLN A 228 2.61 3.60 12.43
CA GLN A 228 3.43 3.61 11.20
C GLN A 228 3.10 4.76 10.24
N GLY A 229 1.81 5.10 10.09
CA GLY A 229 1.37 6.20 9.21
C GLY A 229 1.66 7.60 9.75
N LEU A 230 2.05 7.71 11.02
CA LEU A 230 2.33 8.97 11.72
C LEU A 230 3.84 9.19 11.93
N LEU A 231 4.66 8.17 11.68
CA LEU A 231 6.10 8.25 11.95
C LEU A 231 6.80 9.24 11.01
N PRO A 232 7.68 10.11 11.53
CA PRO A 232 8.59 10.88 10.70
C PRO A 232 9.63 9.95 10.06
N GLY A 233 10.40 10.46 9.09
CA GLY A 233 11.43 9.66 8.39
C GLY A 233 12.52 9.05 9.30
N GLY A 234 12.62 9.48 10.56
CA GLY A 234 13.53 8.91 11.58
C GLY A 234 12.94 7.76 12.41
N GLY A 235 11.70 7.33 12.14
CA GLY A 235 11.04 6.26 12.88
C GLY A 235 10.69 6.65 14.32
N VAL A 236 10.62 5.66 15.21
CA VAL A 236 10.21 5.87 16.62
C VAL A 236 11.25 6.61 17.47
N ALA A 237 12.52 6.59 17.07
CA ALA A 237 13.61 7.16 17.88
C ALA A 237 13.57 8.70 17.99
N GLY A 238 12.86 9.37 17.07
CA GLY A 238 12.72 10.83 17.06
C GLY A 238 11.41 11.36 17.64
N LEU A 239 10.58 10.49 18.22
CA LEU A 239 9.28 10.88 18.73
C LEU A 239 9.39 11.64 20.06
N PRO A 240 8.50 12.62 20.31
CA PRO A 240 8.41 13.30 21.61
C PRO A 240 7.74 12.44 22.70
N VAL A 241 7.33 11.21 22.35
CA VAL A 241 6.74 10.21 23.26
C VAL A 241 7.46 8.89 23.13
N ASP A 242 7.48 8.14 24.23
CA ASP A 242 7.99 6.77 24.26
C ASP A 242 6.89 5.72 24.14
N GLY A 243 7.30 4.45 24.09
CA GLY A 243 6.38 3.33 24.02
C GLY A 243 5.43 3.27 25.21
N SER A 244 5.90 3.61 26.41
CA SER A 244 5.06 3.55 27.62
C SER A 244 3.86 4.50 27.53
N THR A 245 4.06 5.69 26.97
CA THR A 245 3.01 6.68 26.76
C THR A 245 1.97 6.19 25.74
N VAL A 246 2.42 5.60 24.63
CA VAL A 246 1.49 4.97 23.67
C VAL A 246 0.77 3.79 24.30
N GLY A 247 1.45 2.97 25.11
CA GLY A 247 0.85 1.85 25.83
C GLY A 247 -0.25 2.29 26.81
N ARG A 248 -0.07 3.41 27.54
CA ARG A 248 -1.14 3.98 28.38
C ARG A 248 -2.37 4.38 27.56
N LEU A 249 -2.18 4.99 26.40
CA LEU A 249 -3.31 5.29 25.49
C LEU A 249 -4.04 4.02 25.03
N VAL A 250 -3.30 2.96 24.69
CA VAL A 250 -3.89 1.66 24.36
C VAL A 250 -4.70 1.13 25.54
N ARG A 251 -4.15 1.21 26.75
CA ARG A 251 -4.85 0.78 27.97
C ARG A 251 -6.16 1.53 28.18
N LEU A 252 -6.15 2.85 28.03
CA LEU A 252 -7.36 3.69 28.15
C LEU A 252 -8.45 3.27 27.15
N VAL A 253 -8.07 2.83 25.95
CA VAL A 253 -9.03 2.33 24.96
C VAL A 253 -9.60 0.97 25.38
N LEU A 254 -8.76 0.07 25.90
CA LEU A 254 -9.18 -1.25 26.37
C LEU A 254 -10.11 -1.17 27.58
N ASP A 255 -9.83 -0.24 28.49
CA ASP A 255 -10.67 0.03 29.66
C ASP A 255 -11.93 0.82 29.31
N GLY A 256 -12.11 1.20 28.04
CA GLY A 256 -13.26 1.95 27.56
C GLY A 256 -13.23 3.44 27.93
N GLY A 257 -12.15 3.96 28.51
CA GLY A 257 -12.00 5.38 28.90
C GLY A 257 -11.84 6.35 27.74
N VAL A 258 -11.69 5.87 26.50
CA VAL A 258 -11.76 6.66 25.27
C VAL A 258 -12.09 5.76 24.06
N SER A 259 -12.83 6.28 23.09
CA SER A 259 -13.15 5.51 21.89
C SER A 259 -11.91 5.31 21.00
N ARG A 260 -11.85 4.20 20.24
CA ARG A 260 -10.75 3.93 19.29
C ARG A 260 -10.55 5.05 18.28
N ARG A 261 -11.63 5.75 17.88
CA ARG A 261 -11.56 6.86 16.93
C ARG A 261 -10.91 8.09 17.56
N ALA A 262 -11.36 8.47 18.76
CA ALA A 262 -10.82 9.62 19.49
C ALA A 262 -9.36 9.36 19.90
N ALA A 263 -9.03 8.15 20.33
CA ALA A 263 -7.67 7.77 20.67
C ALA A 263 -6.70 7.86 19.47
N LYS A 264 -7.16 7.71 18.21
CA LYS A 264 -6.30 7.98 17.05
C LYS A 264 -5.95 9.47 16.91
N ASP A 265 -6.88 10.36 17.26
CA ASP A 265 -6.61 11.80 17.27
C ASP A 265 -5.62 12.15 18.39
N VAL A 266 -5.79 11.55 19.58
CA VAL A 266 -4.84 11.67 20.71
C VAL A 266 -3.45 11.15 20.31
N LEU A 267 -3.36 9.98 19.66
CA LEU A 267 -2.09 9.45 19.18
C LEU A 267 -1.39 10.39 18.19
N ALA A 268 -2.15 11.01 17.29
CA ALA A 268 -1.60 11.97 16.32
C ALA A 268 -1.08 13.25 17.00
N GLU A 269 -1.69 13.68 18.10
CA GLU A 269 -1.16 14.77 18.93
C GLU A 269 0.09 14.35 19.70
N LEU A 270 0.04 13.20 20.39
CA LEU A 270 1.20 12.67 21.12
C LEU A 270 2.44 12.55 20.22
N VAL A 271 2.28 12.08 18.98
CA VAL A 271 3.38 11.98 18.01
C VAL A 271 3.94 13.34 17.60
N ARG A 272 3.11 14.38 17.54
CA ARG A 272 3.50 15.72 17.08
C ARG A 272 4.10 16.56 18.20
N ASP A 273 3.40 16.61 19.33
CA ASP A 273 3.59 17.62 20.37
C ASP A 273 4.06 17.00 21.70
N GLY A 274 3.99 15.68 21.82
CA GLY A 274 4.27 14.98 23.07
C GLY A 274 3.12 15.10 24.07
N GLY A 275 3.44 14.84 25.34
CA GLY A 275 2.51 15.03 26.45
C GLY A 275 1.95 13.73 27.00
N ASP A 276 0.81 13.85 27.69
CA ASP A 276 0.19 12.79 28.46
C ASP A 276 -1.21 12.48 27.91
N PRO A 277 -1.53 11.21 27.57
CA PRO A 277 -2.78 10.86 26.90
C PRO A 277 -4.00 11.19 27.75
N GLU A 278 -3.93 10.96 29.06
CA GLU A 278 -5.01 11.25 30.00
C GLU A 278 -5.32 12.76 30.02
N ALA A 279 -4.28 13.59 30.11
CA ALA A 279 -4.43 15.04 30.07
C ALA A 279 -5.04 15.55 28.75
N ILE A 280 -4.65 14.97 27.61
CA ILE A 280 -5.22 15.35 26.30
C ILE A 280 -6.70 14.96 26.23
N ILE A 281 -7.05 13.76 26.67
CA ILE A 281 -8.44 13.26 26.69
C ILE A 281 -9.32 14.15 27.56
N GLU A 282 -8.85 14.54 28.75
CA GLU A 282 -9.58 15.44 29.65
C GLU A 282 -9.74 16.83 29.05
N ARG A 283 -8.64 17.44 28.58
CA ARG A 283 -8.62 18.78 27.98
C ARG A 283 -9.58 18.90 26.79
N ASP A 284 -9.63 17.86 25.96
CA ASP A 284 -10.42 17.86 24.73
C ASP A 284 -11.81 17.22 24.91
N GLY A 285 -12.16 16.80 26.14
CA GLY A 285 -13.47 16.24 26.44
C GLY A 285 -13.78 14.93 25.72
N LEU A 286 -12.76 14.14 25.41
CA LEU A 286 -12.84 12.92 24.59
C LEU A 286 -13.29 11.66 25.36
N ALA A 287 -13.51 11.80 26.67
CA ALA A 287 -14.03 10.72 27.51
C ALA A 287 -15.43 10.25 27.03
N PRO A 288 -15.78 8.97 27.22
CA PRO A 288 -17.08 8.42 26.89
C PRO A 288 -18.25 9.23 27.45
N LEU A 289 -19.35 9.22 26.69
CA LEU A 289 -20.61 9.80 27.13
C LEU A 289 -21.45 8.73 27.83
N ASP A 290 -21.24 8.56 29.13
CA ASP A 290 -21.92 7.53 29.95
C ASP A 290 -23.25 8.01 30.56
N ASP A 291 -23.51 9.31 30.49
CA ASP A 291 -24.76 9.90 30.99
C ASP A 291 -25.92 9.65 30.02
N GLU A 292 -26.87 8.79 30.44
CA GLU A 292 -28.08 8.47 29.69
C GLU A 292 -28.91 9.72 29.35
N ALA A 293 -28.97 10.72 30.25
CA ALA A 293 -29.73 11.94 30.01
C ALA A 293 -29.07 12.79 28.93
N ALA A 294 -27.74 12.93 28.96
CA ALA A 294 -26.98 13.62 27.93
C ALA A 294 -27.08 12.89 26.58
N LEU A 295 -27.00 11.56 26.57
CA LEU A 295 -27.15 10.76 25.36
C LEU A 295 -28.55 10.89 24.77
N ARG A 296 -29.60 10.78 25.59
CA ARG A 296 -30.99 10.98 25.16
C ARG A 296 -31.19 12.38 24.58
N ALA A 297 -30.63 13.42 25.21
CA ALA A 297 -30.70 14.79 24.70
C ALA A 297 -30.02 14.95 23.34
N ALA A 298 -28.83 14.35 23.15
CA ALA A 298 -28.13 14.36 21.86
C ALA A 298 -28.93 13.65 20.76
N VAL A 299 -29.53 12.50 21.07
CA VAL A 299 -30.40 11.77 20.12
C VAL A 299 -31.62 12.61 19.76
N GLN A 300 -32.29 13.21 20.74
CA GLN A 300 -33.46 14.07 20.50
C GLN A 300 -33.12 15.28 19.63
N ALA A 301 -31.97 15.93 19.86
CA ALA A 301 -31.50 17.04 19.03
C ALA A 301 -31.32 16.63 17.56
N VAL A 302 -30.67 15.48 17.31
CA VAL A 302 -30.51 14.93 15.95
C VAL A 302 -31.85 14.59 15.30
N LEU A 303 -32.80 14.01 16.05
CA LEU A 303 -34.13 13.73 15.50
C LEU A 303 -34.90 15.02 15.15
N ALA A 304 -34.73 16.08 15.95
CA ALA A 304 -35.38 17.38 15.72
C ALA A 304 -34.84 18.13 14.50
N GLU A 305 -33.57 17.91 14.12
CA GLU A 305 -33.00 18.48 12.89
C GLU A 305 -33.59 17.86 11.60
N TRP A 306 -34.13 16.64 11.68
CA TRP A 306 -34.58 15.87 10.50
C TRP A 306 -36.02 15.37 10.62
N PRO A 307 -37.01 16.25 10.85
CA PRO A 307 -38.39 15.85 11.15
C PRO A 307 -39.03 15.02 10.02
N ASP A 308 -38.76 15.36 8.76
CA ASP A 308 -39.28 14.61 7.61
C ASP A 308 -38.77 13.16 7.56
N LYS A 309 -37.52 12.93 8.00
CA LYS A 309 -36.92 11.60 8.07
C LYS A 309 -37.50 10.79 9.22
N VAL A 310 -37.86 11.45 10.33
CA VAL A 310 -38.56 10.79 11.44
C VAL A 310 -39.93 10.28 11.01
N VAL A 311 -40.71 11.13 10.32
CA VAL A 311 -42.01 10.73 9.75
C VAL A 311 -41.84 9.57 8.75
N ALA A 312 -40.86 9.69 7.86
CA ALA A 312 -40.52 8.65 6.89
C ALA A 312 -40.16 7.30 7.54
N TYR A 313 -39.40 7.32 8.63
CA TYR A 313 -39.04 6.12 9.39
C TYR A 313 -40.27 5.48 10.02
N ARG A 314 -41.12 6.29 10.68
CA ARG A 314 -42.38 5.85 11.30
C ARG A 314 -43.37 5.29 10.27
N ALA A 315 -43.31 5.74 9.02
CA ALA A 315 -44.07 5.22 7.89
C ALA A 315 -43.50 3.89 7.30
N GLY A 316 -42.45 3.32 7.89
CA GLY A 316 -41.90 2.01 7.52
C GLY A 316 -40.54 2.04 6.80
N ARG A 317 -39.94 3.22 6.55
CA ARG A 317 -38.56 3.31 5.99
C ARG A 317 -37.50 3.12 7.07
N THR A 318 -37.39 1.91 7.59
CA THR A 318 -36.51 1.56 8.71
C THR A 318 -35.02 1.63 8.38
N ASN A 319 -34.64 1.64 7.10
CA ASN A 319 -33.25 1.84 6.66
C ASN A 319 -32.68 3.23 7.05
N LEU A 320 -33.53 4.21 7.39
CA LEU A 320 -33.09 5.53 7.86
C LEU A 320 -32.40 5.49 9.23
N ILE A 321 -32.50 4.39 9.99
CA ILE A 321 -31.81 4.27 11.28
C ILE A 321 -30.30 4.42 11.17
N GLY A 322 -29.70 3.96 10.06
CA GLY A 322 -28.26 4.11 9.81
C GLY A 322 -27.84 5.58 9.61
N LEU A 323 -28.72 6.39 9.01
CA LEU A 323 -28.48 7.83 8.85
C LEU A 323 -28.51 8.53 10.22
N PHE A 324 -29.52 8.25 11.05
CA PHE A 324 -29.60 8.82 12.40
C PHE A 324 -28.44 8.38 13.28
N MET A 325 -28.07 7.09 13.22
CA MET A 325 -26.88 6.56 13.89
C MET A 325 -25.64 7.38 13.53
N GLY A 326 -25.39 7.59 12.23
CA GLY A 326 -24.26 8.39 11.77
C GLY A 326 -24.27 9.83 12.29
N GLN A 327 -25.44 10.47 12.34
CA GLN A 327 -25.56 11.84 12.85
C GLN A 327 -25.37 11.92 14.37
N VAL A 328 -25.91 10.97 15.15
CA VAL A 328 -25.69 10.93 16.60
C VAL A 328 -24.22 10.66 16.92
N MET A 329 -23.61 9.68 16.24
CA MET A 329 -22.17 9.41 16.41
C MET A 329 -21.32 10.62 16.05
N LYS A 330 -21.69 11.39 15.02
CA LYS A 330 -21.02 12.64 14.67
C LYS A 330 -21.22 13.73 15.72
N ALA A 331 -22.45 13.96 16.19
CA ALA A 331 -22.80 14.97 17.18
C ALA A 331 -22.14 14.71 18.55
N THR A 332 -21.88 13.45 18.86
CA THR A 332 -21.19 13.01 20.08
C THR A 332 -19.69 12.83 19.89
N GLU A 333 -19.15 13.14 18.70
CA GLU A 333 -17.74 12.93 18.32
C GLU A 333 -17.26 11.48 18.54
N GLY A 334 -18.17 10.52 18.43
CA GLY A 334 -17.90 9.10 18.63
C GLY A 334 -17.67 8.70 20.09
N ARG A 335 -18.05 9.55 21.04
CA ARG A 335 -17.97 9.27 22.50
C ARG A 335 -19.13 8.43 23.01
N ALA A 336 -20.25 8.39 22.29
CA ALA A 336 -21.40 7.58 22.66
C ALA A 336 -21.23 6.11 22.25
N ASP A 337 -21.71 5.19 23.09
CA ASP A 337 -21.74 3.77 22.77
C ASP A 337 -22.74 3.48 21.63
N PRO A 338 -22.34 2.83 20.53
CA PRO A 338 -23.22 2.55 19.40
C PRO A 338 -24.46 1.72 19.75
N GLN A 339 -24.38 0.81 20.74
CA GLN A 339 -25.53 -0.01 21.14
C GLN A 339 -26.54 0.81 21.95
N ALA A 340 -26.06 1.65 22.88
CA ALA A 340 -26.88 2.58 23.63
C ALA A 340 -27.57 3.59 22.70
N VAL A 341 -26.83 4.17 21.74
CA VAL A 341 -27.39 5.04 20.69
C VAL A 341 -28.47 4.33 19.90
N ARG A 342 -28.22 3.08 19.47
CA ARG A 342 -29.19 2.31 18.68
C ARG A 342 -30.47 2.08 19.45
N THR A 343 -30.33 1.71 20.72
CA THR A 343 -31.46 1.43 21.62
C THR A 343 -32.32 2.67 21.79
N LEU A 344 -31.73 3.81 22.15
CA LEU A 344 -32.43 5.09 22.31
C LEU A 344 -33.05 5.60 21.00
N LEU A 345 -32.37 5.43 19.86
CA LEU A 345 -32.94 5.79 18.56
C LEU A 345 -34.19 4.98 18.25
N VAL A 346 -34.16 3.67 18.48
CA VAL A 346 -35.32 2.79 18.25
C VAL A 346 -36.49 3.19 19.15
N GLU A 347 -36.23 3.41 20.43
CA GLU A 347 -37.22 3.86 21.42
C GLU A 347 -37.91 5.17 20.97
N LEU A 348 -37.12 6.23 20.74
CA LEU A 348 -37.63 7.56 20.39
C LEU A 348 -38.32 7.61 19.02
N LEU A 349 -37.83 6.82 18.05
CA LEU A 349 -38.44 6.74 16.73
C LEU A 349 -39.76 5.95 16.74
N ARG A 350 -39.88 4.90 17.57
CA ARG A 350 -41.13 4.13 17.73
C ARG A 350 -42.18 4.86 18.56
N GLY A 351 -41.77 5.87 19.34
CA GLY A 351 -42.68 6.62 20.21
C GLY A 351 -43.04 5.88 21.49
N GLU A 352 -42.21 4.88 21.87
CA GLU A 352 -42.30 4.22 23.17
C GLU A 352 -41.65 5.14 24.20
N ALA A 353 -42.40 6.10 24.73
CA ALA A 353 -41.94 6.91 25.85
C ALA A 353 -42.05 6.09 27.15
N SER A 354 -40.97 6.03 27.93
CA SER A 354 -41.02 5.75 29.37
C SER A 354 -41.42 7.01 30.13
#